data_AF-A0A2U8W216-F1
#
_entry.id   AF-A0A2U8W216-F1
#
_cell.length_a   1.000
_cell.length_b   1.000
_cell.length_c   1.000
_cell.angle_alpha   90.00
_cell.angle_beta   90.00
_cell.angle_gamma   90.00
#
_symmetry.space_group_name_H-M   'P 1'
#
loop_
_entity.id
_entity.type
_entity.pdbx_description
1 polymer ?
#
loop_
_entity_poly.entity_id
_entity_poly.type
_entity_poly.pdbx_seq_one_letter_code
_entity_poly.pdbx_strand_id
1 'polypeptide(L)'
;MLDEDQMTLQLARDLVTTFMPMKGKTRLMVEAEIREVYAHLLWEAQQPPATDADNEDAYDPETGLLKEASTLPFFEKWAREAEAAVDEEDEEPPPTE
;
A
#
# COMPACT_ATOMS: atom_id res chain seq x y z
N MET A 1 -4.18 20.76 18.52
CA MET A 1 -4.73 20.15 17.30
C MET A 1 -3.54 19.50 16.62
N LEU A 2 -3.50 18.17 16.55
CA LEU A 2 -2.51 17.51 15.68
C LEU A 2 -2.88 17.92 14.26
N ASP A 3 -1.95 18.51 13.53
CA ASP A 3 -2.17 18.92 12.14
C ASP A 3 -2.49 17.65 11.33
N GLU A 4 -3.65 17.62 10.67
CA GLU A 4 -4.13 16.47 9.88
C GLU A 4 -3.06 16.02 8.86
N ASP A 5 -2.32 16.97 8.30
CA ASP A 5 -1.15 16.73 7.44
C ASP A 5 -0.06 15.89 8.11
N GLN A 6 0.24 16.11 9.39
CA GLN A 6 1.24 15.32 10.11
C GLN A 6 0.75 13.89 10.35
N MET A 7 -0.54 13.71 10.62
CA MET A 7 -1.15 12.38 10.76
C MET A 7 -1.13 11.61 9.44
N THR A 8 -1.47 12.28 8.33
CA THR A 8 -1.43 11.69 6.98
C THR A 8 0.00 11.32 6.57
N LEU A 9 0.99 12.17 6.89
CA LEU A 9 2.40 11.86 6.64
C LEU A 9 2.88 10.67 7.46
N GLN A 10 2.45 10.57 8.72
CA GLN A 10 2.80 9.42 9.56
C GLN A 10 2.17 8.14 9.04
N LEU A 11 0.89 8.17 8.63
CA LEU A 11 0.23 7.03 8.01
C LEU A 11 0.95 6.56 6.74
N ALA A 12 1.34 7.49 5.86
CA ALA A 12 2.10 7.16 4.66
C ALA A 12 3.44 6.46 4.97
N ARG A 13 4.13 6.90 6.02
CA ARG A 13 5.37 6.24 6.50
C ARG A 13 5.10 4.84 7.01
N ASP A 14 4.07 4.68 7.82
CA ASP A 14 3.74 3.39 8.44
C ASP A 14 3.34 2.38 7.36
N LEU A 15 2.59 2.80 6.35
CA LEU A 15 2.22 1.96 5.20
C LEU A 15 3.45 1.49 4.41
N VAL A 16 4.33 2.41 4.00
CA VAL A 16 5.52 2.05 3.23
C VAL A 16 6.44 1.14 4.04
N THR A 17 6.70 1.48 5.30
CA THR A 17 7.63 0.70 6.13
C THR A 17 7.10 -0.68 6.51
N THR A 18 5.78 -0.87 6.51
CA THR A 18 5.14 -2.15 6.84
C THR A 18 5.00 -3.06 5.61
N PHE A 19 4.63 -2.50 4.46
CA PHE A 19 4.19 -3.30 3.31
C PHE A 19 5.14 -3.28 2.11
N MET A 20 6.01 -2.27 1.98
CA MET A 20 6.95 -2.20 0.86
C MET A 20 8.13 -3.17 1.08
N PRO A 21 8.51 -3.97 0.08
CA PRO A 21 9.75 -4.75 0.13
C PRO A 21 10.96 -3.84 0.23
N MET A 22 11.70 -3.95 1.34
CA MET A 22 12.85 -3.09 1.62
C MET A 22 14.17 -3.61 1.02
N LYS A 23 14.22 -4.88 0.59
CA LYS A 23 15.42 -5.50 0.00
C LYS A 23 15.85 -4.71 -1.25
N GLY A 24 17.11 -4.28 -1.28
CA GLY A 24 17.68 -3.51 -2.39
C GLY A 24 17.21 -2.04 -2.48
N LYS A 25 16.36 -1.55 -1.58
CA LYS A 25 15.88 -0.15 -1.63
C LYS A 25 16.82 0.78 -0.89
N THR A 26 17.15 1.91 -1.53
CA THR A 26 17.90 2.98 -0.87
C THR A 26 16.97 3.87 -0.05
N ARG A 27 17.54 4.59 0.92
CA ARG A 27 16.79 5.59 1.70
C ARG A 27 16.04 6.60 0.82
N LEU A 28 16.64 7.04 -0.30
CA LEU A 28 16.00 7.97 -1.22
C LEU A 28 14.78 7.36 -1.93
N MET A 29 14.83 6.06 -2.25
CA MET A 29 13.69 5.35 -2.85
C MET A 29 12.55 5.20 -1.85
N VAL A 30 12.86 4.87 -0.60
CA VAL A 30 11.86 4.78 0.48
C VAL A 30 11.22 6.15 0.73
N GLU A 31 12.03 7.22 0.79
CA GLU A 31 11.51 8.58 0.94
C GLU A 31 10.65 9.04 -0.25
N ALA A 32 10.96 8.57 -1.47
CA ALA A 32 10.13 8.84 -2.65
C ALA A 32 8.77 8.14 -2.56
N GLU A 33 8.75 6.85 -2.20
CA GLU A 33 7.51 6.07 -2.03
C GLU A 33 6.63 6.65 -0.93
N ILE A 34 7.21 7.07 0.20
CA ILE A 34 6.48 7.76 1.27
C ILE A 34 5.80 9.03 0.74
N ARG A 35 6.47 9.80 -0.12
CA ARG A 35 5.89 11.03 -0.69
C ARG A 35 4.78 10.72 -1.69
N GLU A 36 4.91 9.66 -2.49
CA GLU A 36 3.85 9.23 -3.42
C GLU A 36 2.61 8.77 -2.67
N VAL A 37 2.77 7.93 -1.64
CA VAL A 37 1.65 7.48 -0.78
C VAL A 37 1.03 8.67 -0.07
N TYR A 38 1.83 9.58 0.49
CA TYR A 38 1.33 10.79 1.13
C TYR A 38 0.50 11.66 0.17
N ALA A 39 1.01 11.91 -1.03
CA ALA A 39 0.31 12.70 -2.04
C ALA A 39 -1.02 12.03 -2.45
N HIS A 40 -1.05 10.70 -2.55
CA HIS A 40 -2.28 9.96 -2.83
C HIS A 40 -3.31 10.09 -1.71
N LEU A 41 -2.90 9.90 -0.45
CA LEU A 41 -3.79 10.06 0.70
C LEU A 41 -4.36 11.47 0.79
N LEU A 42 -3.55 12.50 0.53
CA LEU A 42 -4.04 13.88 0.45
C LEU A 42 -5.02 14.08 -0.69
N TRP A 43 -4.77 13.49 -1.86
CA TRP A 43 -5.67 13.58 -3.00
C TRP A 43 -7.01 12.90 -2.70
N GLU A 44 -7.00 11.73 -2.07
CA GLU A 44 -8.20 11.01 -1.63
C GLU A 44 -8.99 11.80 -0.57
N ALA A 45 -8.31 12.38 0.42
CA ALA A 45 -8.95 13.20 1.45
C ALA A 45 -9.63 14.47 0.88
N GLN A 46 -9.17 14.95 -0.26
CA GLN A 46 -9.78 16.07 -0.99
C GLN A 46 -10.85 15.63 -2.00
N GLN A 47 -10.95 14.33 -2.29
CA GLN A 47 -12.06 13.85 -3.10
C GLN A 47 -13.35 13.97 -2.29
N PRO A 48 -14.46 14.40 -2.91
CA PRO A 48 -15.75 14.18 -2.30
C PRO A 48 -15.91 12.67 -2.06
N PRO A 49 -16.55 12.25 -0.96
CA PRO A 49 -16.85 10.83 -0.77
C PRO A 49 -17.51 10.32 -2.04
N ALA A 50 -16.88 9.32 -2.67
CA ALA A 50 -17.45 8.70 -3.86
C ALA A 50 -18.90 8.34 -3.52
N THR A 51 -19.84 8.84 -4.31
CA THR A 51 -21.28 8.59 -4.20
C THR A 51 -21.62 7.13 -4.54
N ASP A 52 -20.85 6.17 -4.03
CA ASP A 52 -21.22 4.76 -3.95
C ASP A 52 -21.94 4.46 -2.62
N ALA A 53 -21.98 5.43 -1.69
CA ALA A 53 -22.76 5.35 -0.46
C ALA A 53 -24.29 5.39 -0.68
N ASP A 54 -24.76 5.77 -1.88
CA ASP A 54 -26.18 5.66 -2.28
C ASP A 54 -26.50 4.32 -2.98
N ASN A 55 -25.52 3.45 -3.17
CA ASN A 55 -25.71 2.12 -3.74
C ASN A 55 -25.68 1.10 -2.59
N GLU A 56 -26.86 0.68 -2.10
CA GLU A 56 -27.02 -0.37 -1.07
C GLU A 56 -26.28 -1.68 -1.43
N ASP A 57 -25.87 -1.85 -2.70
CA ASP A 57 -25.15 -3.02 -3.20
C ASP A 57 -23.62 -2.93 -3.10
N ALA A 58 -23.06 -1.78 -2.67
CA ALA A 58 -21.60 -1.59 -2.51
C ALA A 58 -21.03 -2.28 -1.26
N TYR A 59 -21.89 -2.61 -0.28
CA TYR A 59 -21.50 -3.24 0.96
C TYR A 59 -21.95 -4.70 0.98
N ASP A 60 -21.09 -5.58 1.47
CA ASP A 60 -21.43 -6.96 1.76
C ASP A 60 -22.36 -7.00 2.99
N PRO A 61 -23.56 -7.57 2.89
CA PRO A 61 -24.56 -7.51 3.97
C PRO A 61 -24.22 -8.41 5.17
N GLU A 62 -23.30 -9.38 5.03
CA GLU A 62 -22.87 -10.25 6.12
C GLU A 62 -21.75 -9.62 6.94
N THR A 63 -20.86 -8.87 6.29
CA THR A 63 -19.66 -8.30 6.91
C THR A 63 -19.75 -6.80 7.15
N GLY A 64 -20.65 -6.09 6.46
CA GLY A 64 -20.76 -4.63 6.47
C GLY A 64 -19.57 -3.92 5.83
N LEU A 65 -18.69 -4.65 5.15
CA LEU A 65 -17.51 -4.11 4.46
C LEU A 65 -17.86 -3.80 3.01
N LEU A 66 -17.11 -2.89 2.37
CA LEU A 66 -17.20 -2.72 0.92
C LEU A 66 -16.88 -4.04 0.22
N LYS A 67 -17.71 -4.43 -0.76
CA LYS A 67 -17.46 -5.62 -1.60
C LYS A 67 -16.18 -5.50 -2.41
N GLU A 68 -15.93 -4.30 -2.93
CA GLU A 68 -14.64 -3.93 -3.51
C GLU A 68 -13.85 -3.15 -2.46
N ALA A 69 -12.95 -3.83 -1.76
CA ALA A 69 -11.97 -3.14 -0.94
C ALA A 69 -11.17 -2.22 -1.87
N SER A 70 -11.30 -0.90 -1.71
CA SER A 70 -10.42 0.06 -2.36
C SER A 70 -9.02 -0.16 -1.78
N THR A 71 -8.28 -1.08 -2.38
CA THR A 71 -6.89 -1.32 -2.02
C THR A 71 -6.09 -0.16 -2.58
N LEU A 72 -5.26 0.45 -1.74
CA LEU A 72 -4.32 1.46 -2.20
C LEU A 72 -3.53 0.89 -3.40
N PRO A 73 -3.39 1.64 -4.50
CA PRO A 73 -2.82 1.14 -5.75
C PRO A 73 -1.35 0.67 -5.60
N PHE A 74 -0.70 1.06 -4.51
CA PHE A 74 0.67 0.68 -4.16
C PHE A 74 0.78 -0.80 -3.72
N PHE A 75 -0.28 -1.39 -3.15
CA PHE A 75 -0.20 -2.75 -2.60
C PHE A 75 -0.01 -3.83 -3.67
N GLU A 76 -0.66 -3.72 -4.83
CA GLU A 76 -0.44 -4.67 -5.93
C GLU A 76 1.00 -4.63 -6.45
N LYS A 77 1.56 -3.42 -6.59
CA LYS A 77 2.96 -3.23 -6.99
C LYS A 77 3.91 -3.88 -5.98
N TRP A 78 3.72 -3.59 -4.70
CA TRP A 78 4.58 -4.13 -3.64
C TRP A 78 4.43 -5.64 -3.47
N ALA A 79 3.23 -6.20 -3.64
CA ALA A 79 3.01 -7.64 -3.63
C ALA A 79 3.80 -8.34 -4.75
N ARG A 80 3.77 -7.80 -5.98
CA ARG A 80 4.58 -8.34 -7.10
C ARG A 80 6.08 -8.20 -6.85
N GLU A 81 6.52 -7.09 -6.29
CA GLU A 81 7.92 -6.90 -5.90
C GLU A 81 8.36 -7.88 -4.80
N ALA A 82 7.46 -8.23 -3.87
CA ALA A 82 7.72 -9.21 -2.83
C ALA A 82 7.85 -10.62 -3.42
N GLU A 83 6.94 -11.02 -4.31
CA GLU A 83 7.00 -12.32 -5.01
C GLU A 83 8.29 -12.48 -5.81
N ALA A 84 8.68 -11.45 -6.57
CA ALA A 84 9.92 -11.47 -7.34
C ALA A 84 11.18 -11.56 -6.48
N ALA A 85 11.13 -11.07 -5.23
CA ALA A 85 12.26 -11.15 -4.30
C ALA A 85 12.42 -12.52 -3.62
N VAL A 86 11.37 -13.36 -3.66
CA VAL A 86 11.37 -14.73 -3.10
C VAL A 86 11.94 -15.74 -4.10
N ASP A 87 11.69 -15.57 -5.41
CA ASP A 87 12.24 -16.44 -6.45
C ASP A 87 13.79 -16.41 -6.54
N GLU A 88 14.45 -15.37 -6.01
CA GLU A 88 15.92 -15.29 -5.95
C GLU A 88 16.54 -16.11 -4.80
N GLU A 89 15.75 -16.67 -3.87
CA GLU A 89 16.26 -17.42 -2.71
C GLU A 89 16.21 -18.96 -2.88
N ASP A 90 15.71 -19.46 -4.01
CA ASP A 90 15.59 -20.91 -4.31
C ASP A 90 16.56 -21.41 -5.39
N GLU A 91 17.68 -20.70 -5.60
CA GLU A 91 18.83 -21.25 -6.33
C GLU A 91 19.71 -22.05 -5.34
N GLU A 92 19.22 -23.23 -4.91
CA GLU A 92 20.09 -24.23 -4.26
C GLU A 92 21.29 -24.48 -5.19
N PRO A 93 22.56 -24.32 -4.72
CA PRO A 93 23.70 -24.69 -5.54
C PRO A 93 23.61 -26.20 -5.84
N PRO A 94 23.91 -26.65 -7.08
CA PRO A 94 23.83 -28.06 -7.42
C PRO A 94 24.71 -28.86 -6.45
N PRO A 95 24.25 -30.03 -5.96
CA PRO A 95 25.05 -30.85 -5.08
C PRO A 95 26.35 -31.20 -5.79
N THR A 96 27.47 -30.88 -5.13
CA THR A 96 28.80 -31.23 -5.62
C THR A 96 29.02 -32.70 -5.26
N GLU A 97 28.93 -33.59 -6.24
CA GLU A 97 29.36 -35.00 -6.14
C GLU A 97 30.76 -35.18 -6.75
#